data_AF-A0A7L2X2T4-F1
#
_entry.id   AF-A0A7L2X2T4-F1
#
_cell.length_a   1.000
_cell.length_b   1.000
_cell.length_c   1.000
_cell.angle_alpha   90.00
_cell.angle_beta   90.00
_cell.angle_gamma   90.00
#
_symmetry.space_group_name_H-M   'P 1'
#
loop_
_entity.id
_entity.type
_entity.pdbx_description
1 polymer ?
#
loop_
_entity_poly.entity_id
_entity_poly.type
_entity_poly.pdbx_seq_one_letter_code
_entity_poly.pdbx_strand_id
1 'polypeptide(L)'
;FFFFKSSVHPDTDKIIPVLFRPPGRFPKENLNPKFIFAYNLSFLQFVFHMYTTGFTLLNGNGTAKAEEYSLQQKQIFYGLGAITYAACIGALPLVFMNRYTLKSSLTELVVRKLLPAPLLGLMSAFTVAVVRSPEFENGIEVMDSNGKVVGVSKKAGEKAVKETALSRAVLFGTTFFLPAVLKYFVER
;
A
#
# COMPACT_ATOMS: atom_id res chain seq x y z
N PHE A 1 21.15 3.56 16.99
CA PHE A 1 21.26 2.11 16.69
C PHE A 1 20.03 1.54 15.95
N PHE A 2 18.80 2.03 16.17
CA PHE A 2 17.58 1.51 15.51
C PHE A 2 17.46 1.80 13.99
N PHE A 3 18.02 2.92 13.51
CA PHE A 3 17.93 3.33 12.09
C PHE A 3 18.82 2.53 11.12
N PHE A 4 19.90 1.92 11.61
CA PHE A 4 20.85 1.22 10.74
C PHE A 4 20.29 -0.15 10.29
N LYS A 5 19.56 -0.84 11.17
CA LYS A 5 18.91 -2.13 10.85
C LYS A 5 17.74 -2.02 9.88
N SER A 6 17.12 -0.84 9.68
CA SER A 6 16.04 -0.65 8.70
C SER A 6 16.53 -0.39 7.27
N SER A 7 17.84 -0.30 7.05
CA SER A 7 18.42 -0.04 5.73
C SER A 7 18.71 -1.32 4.94
N VAL A 8 18.68 -2.48 5.60
CA VAL A 8 19.00 -3.78 5.03
C VAL A 8 17.80 -4.70 5.17
N HIS A 9 17.52 -5.47 4.13
CA HIS A 9 16.45 -6.46 4.12
C HIS A 9 16.80 -7.63 5.04
N PRO A 10 15.94 -7.99 6.01
CA PRO A 10 16.27 -9.00 7.02
C PRO A 10 16.55 -10.39 6.45
N ASP A 11 15.86 -10.76 5.36
CA ASP A 11 16.02 -12.12 4.79
C ASP A 11 17.11 -12.25 3.72
N THR A 12 17.48 -11.14 3.06
CA THR A 12 18.36 -11.20 1.87
C THR A 12 19.67 -10.46 2.05
N ASP A 13 19.82 -9.75 3.17
CA ASP A 13 20.95 -8.86 3.47
C ASP A 13 21.21 -7.78 2.40
N LYS A 14 20.28 -7.57 1.47
CA LYS A 14 20.37 -6.54 0.43
C LYS A 14 19.96 -5.18 0.98
N ILE A 15 20.62 -4.14 0.49
CA ILE A 15 20.30 -2.76 0.86
C ILE A 15 18.97 -2.35 0.23
N ILE A 16 18.02 -1.90 1.05
CA ILE A 16 16.75 -1.35 0.58
C ILE A 16 17.02 0.07 0.04
N PRO A 17 16.51 0.45 -1.16
CA PRO A 17 16.67 1.80 -1.68
C PRO A 17 16.07 2.84 -0.72
N VAL A 18 16.71 4.01 -0.60
CA VAL A 18 16.36 5.05 0.40
C VAL A 18 14.87 5.41 0.40
N LEU A 19 14.25 5.51 -0.78
CA LEU A 19 12.82 5.84 -0.94
C LEU A 19 11.87 4.84 -0.26
N PHE A 20 12.31 3.59 -0.09
CA PHE A 20 11.49 2.48 0.41
C PHE A 20 11.93 1.97 1.79
N ARG A 21 12.89 2.63 2.46
CA ARG A 21 13.34 2.28 3.81
C ARG A 21 12.32 2.72 4.86
N PRO A 22 11.94 1.88 5.84
CA PRO A 22 11.17 2.31 7.00
C PRO A 22 11.96 3.30 7.90
N PRO A 23 11.32 4.35 8.47
CA PRO A 23 9.96 4.81 8.24
C PRO A 23 9.93 5.68 6.96
N GLY A 24 9.57 5.08 5.83
CA GLY A 24 9.70 5.70 4.51
C GLY A 24 8.87 6.97 4.47
N ARG A 25 9.56 8.11 4.40
CA ARG A 25 8.90 9.39 4.20
C ARG A 25 8.50 9.44 2.74
N PHE A 26 7.20 9.38 2.46
CA PHE A 26 6.67 9.78 1.15
C PHE A 26 7.33 11.14 0.82
N PRO A 27 7.87 11.38 -0.39
CA PRO A 27 8.57 12.62 -0.70
C PRO A 27 7.62 13.81 -0.63
N LYS A 28 7.40 14.30 0.59
CA LYS A 28 6.63 15.50 0.92
C LYS A 28 7.50 16.74 0.80
N GLU A 29 8.82 16.57 0.79
CA GLU A 29 9.76 17.64 1.12
C GLU A 29 9.90 18.72 0.05
N ASN A 30 9.36 18.53 -1.17
CA ASN A 30 9.46 19.55 -2.24
C ASN A 30 8.25 19.61 -3.20
N LEU A 31 7.11 18.98 -2.90
CA LEU A 31 5.93 19.16 -3.76
C LEU A 31 5.26 20.50 -3.45
N ASN A 32 5.56 21.50 -4.29
CA ASN A 32 4.87 22.78 -4.27
C ASN A 32 3.34 22.53 -4.34
N PRO A 33 2.51 23.13 -3.48
CA PRO A 33 1.06 22.93 -3.52
C PRO A 33 0.43 23.30 -4.87
N LYS A 34 1.06 24.20 -5.65
CA LYS A 34 0.70 24.46 -7.06
C LYS A 34 0.98 23.25 -7.98
N PHE A 35 2.05 22.49 -7.69
CA PHE A 35 2.41 21.25 -8.37
C PHE A 35 1.37 20.15 -8.08
N ILE A 36 0.90 20.02 -6.83
CA ILE A 36 -0.18 19.08 -6.45
C ILE A 36 -1.51 19.47 -7.12
N PHE A 37 -1.80 20.77 -7.24
CA PHE A 37 -3.01 21.28 -7.91
C PHE A 37 -2.99 21.11 -9.43
N ALA A 38 -1.81 20.97 -10.05
CA ALA A 38 -1.65 20.78 -11.49
C ALA A 38 -1.97 19.35 -11.94
N TYR A 39 -1.92 18.36 -11.04
CA TYR A 39 -2.21 16.97 -11.38
C TYR A 39 -3.67 16.60 -11.08
N ASN A 40 -4.29 15.88 -12.01
CA ASN A 40 -5.60 15.28 -11.81
C ASN A 40 -5.54 14.31 -10.61
N LEU A 41 -6.61 14.27 -9.80
CA LEU A 41 -6.75 13.37 -8.67
C LEU A 41 -6.44 11.90 -9.02
N SER A 42 -6.80 11.45 -10.24
CA SER A 42 -6.46 10.11 -10.72
C SER A 42 -4.95 9.85 -10.81
N PHE A 43 -4.16 10.86 -11.18
CA PHE A 43 -2.70 10.76 -11.23
C PHE A 43 -2.11 10.65 -9.81
N LEU A 44 -2.64 11.41 -8.84
CA LEU A 44 -2.21 11.31 -7.45
C LEU A 44 -2.53 9.93 -6.85
N GLN A 45 -3.70 9.38 -7.16
CA GLN A 45 -4.06 8.00 -6.78
C GLN A 45 -3.08 6.98 -7.38
N PHE A 46 -2.76 7.13 -8.67
CA PHE A 46 -1.79 6.26 -9.35
C PHE A 46 -0.40 6.33 -8.70
N VAL A 47 0.13 7.54 -8.45
CA VAL A 47 1.44 7.73 -7.80
C VAL A 47 1.45 7.16 -6.38
N PHE A 48 0.38 7.37 -5.61
CA PHE A 48 0.23 6.79 -4.28
C PHE A 48 0.30 5.26 -4.33
N HIS A 49 -0.52 4.62 -5.17
CA HIS A 49 -0.56 3.16 -5.28
C HIS A 49 0.73 2.57 -5.87
N MET A 50 1.40 3.29 -6.77
CA MET A 50 2.73 2.92 -7.26
C MET A 50 3.75 2.89 -6.13
N TYR A 51 3.82 3.95 -5.31
CA TYR A 51 4.71 3.99 -4.16
C TYR A 51 4.43 2.87 -3.16
N THR A 52 3.16 2.68 -2.77
CA THR A 52 2.81 1.64 -1.78
C THR A 52 3.07 0.23 -2.30
N THR A 53 2.88 0.00 -3.59
CA THR A 53 3.22 -1.27 -4.25
C THR A 53 4.71 -1.52 -4.21
N GLY A 54 5.53 -0.54 -4.61
CA GLY A 54 6.99 -0.64 -4.54
C GLY A 54 7.50 -0.87 -3.12
N PHE A 55 6.93 -0.15 -2.15
CA PHE A 55 7.24 -0.35 -0.73
C PHE A 55 6.92 -1.77 -0.28
N THR A 56 5.76 -2.31 -0.68
CA THR A 56 5.31 -3.65 -0.31
C THR A 56 6.18 -4.74 -0.92
N LEU A 57 6.61 -4.58 -2.18
CA LEU A 57 7.53 -5.51 -2.84
C LEU A 57 8.89 -5.56 -2.16
N LEU A 58 9.48 -4.38 -1.91
CA LEU A 58 10.84 -4.27 -1.40
C LEU A 58 10.98 -4.57 0.10
N ASN A 59 9.86 -4.59 0.83
CA ASN A 59 9.78 -4.99 2.23
C ASN A 59 8.97 -6.29 2.43
N GLY A 60 8.73 -7.04 1.35
CA GLY A 60 8.09 -8.36 1.40
C GLY A 60 9.05 -9.42 1.95
N ASN A 61 8.58 -10.64 2.21
CA ASN A 61 9.50 -11.69 2.65
C ASN A 61 10.37 -12.15 1.47
N GLY A 62 11.67 -12.28 1.68
CA GLY A 62 12.66 -12.62 0.64
C GLY A 62 12.72 -14.09 0.26
N THR A 63 11.89 -14.93 0.88
CA THR A 63 12.10 -16.38 1.00
C THR A 63 11.14 -17.24 0.16
N ALA A 64 10.28 -16.63 -0.67
CA ALA A 64 9.41 -17.40 -1.56
C ALA A 64 10.23 -18.00 -2.71
N LYS A 65 10.80 -19.20 -2.51
CA LYS A 65 11.61 -19.90 -3.51
C LYS A 65 10.74 -20.59 -4.57
N ALA A 66 10.30 -19.84 -5.57
CA ALA A 66 9.97 -20.37 -6.90
C ALA A 66 11.09 -20.00 -7.87
N GLU A 67 11.15 -20.61 -9.07
CA GLU A 67 12.12 -20.25 -10.12
C GLU A 67 12.19 -18.72 -10.26
N GLU A 68 13.31 -18.11 -9.85
CA GLU A 68 13.43 -16.68 -9.52
C GLU A 68 12.90 -15.76 -10.63
N TYR A 69 13.08 -16.17 -11.89
CA TYR A 69 12.64 -15.40 -13.05
C TYR A 69 11.12 -15.36 -13.22
N SER A 70 10.42 -16.49 -13.00
CA SER A 70 8.96 -16.56 -13.14
C SER A 70 8.25 -15.79 -12.02
N LEU A 71 8.83 -15.81 -10.82
CA LEU A 71 8.28 -15.11 -9.65
C LEU A 71 8.39 -13.59 -9.79
N GLN A 72 9.53 -13.08 -10.26
CA GLN A 72 9.70 -11.64 -10.49
C GLN A 72 8.74 -11.12 -11.55
N GLN A 73 8.59 -11.82 -12.68
CA GLN A 73 7.63 -11.44 -13.72
C GLN A 73 6.19 -11.43 -13.20
N LYS A 74 5.80 -12.46 -12.42
CA LYS A 74 4.49 -12.55 -11.79
C LYS A 74 4.24 -11.38 -10.83
N GLN A 75 5.21 -11.04 -9.98
CA GLN A 75 5.12 -9.92 -9.05
C GLN A 75 5.03 -8.56 -9.77
N ILE A 76 5.75 -8.37 -10.88
CA ILE A 76 5.65 -7.16 -11.69
C ILE A 76 4.25 -7.05 -12.29
N PHE A 77 3.72 -8.12 -12.89
CA PHE A 77 2.39 -8.13 -13.49
C PHE A 77 1.30 -7.86 -12.46
N TYR A 78 1.37 -8.53 -11.30
CA TYR A 78 0.46 -8.30 -10.18
C TYR A 78 0.59 -6.91 -9.59
N GLY A 79 1.80 -6.38 -9.50
CA GLY A 79 2.05 -5.00 -9.08
C GLY A 79 1.39 -3.99 -10.02
N LEU A 80 1.63 -4.09 -11.32
CA LEU A 80 1.03 -3.20 -12.32
C LEU A 80 -0.50 -3.30 -12.32
N GLY A 81 -1.04 -4.52 -12.25
CA GLY A 81 -2.48 -4.76 -12.13
C GLY A 81 -3.06 -4.14 -10.86
N ALA A 82 -2.41 -4.32 -9.71
CA ALA A 82 -2.85 -3.78 -8.43
C ALA A 82 -2.83 -2.25 -8.42
N ILE A 83 -1.77 -1.61 -8.95
CA ILE A 83 -1.67 -0.15 -9.07
C ILE A 83 -2.82 0.39 -9.91
N THR A 84 -3.03 -0.20 -11.09
CA THR A 84 -4.05 0.26 -12.04
C THR A 84 -5.45 0.09 -11.46
N TYR A 85 -5.74 -1.10 -10.91
CA TYR A 85 -7.03 -1.40 -10.29
C TYR A 85 -7.34 -0.44 -9.13
N ALA A 86 -6.40 -0.29 -8.19
CA ALA A 86 -6.59 0.55 -7.03
C ALA A 86 -6.78 2.03 -7.39
N ALA A 87 -5.98 2.55 -8.35
CA ALA A 87 -6.11 3.92 -8.82
C ALA A 87 -7.46 4.17 -9.52
N CYS A 88 -7.91 3.23 -10.35
CA CYS A 88 -9.22 3.30 -11.01
C CYS A 88 -10.37 3.28 -10.01
N ILE A 89 -10.35 2.34 -9.06
CA ILE A 89 -11.38 2.24 -8.02
C ILE A 89 -11.40 3.49 -7.14
N GLY A 90 -10.25 4.04 -6.77
CA GLY A 90 -10.15 5.28 -6.01
C GLY A 90 -10.72 6.51 -6.73
N ALA A 91 -10.59 6.58 -8.05
CA ALA A 91 -11.09 7.69 -8.86
C ALA A 91 -12.57 7.55 -9.27
N LEU A 92 -13.06 6.31 -9.40
CA LEU A 92 -14.37 6.00 -9.98
C LEU A 92 -15.55 6.73 -9.31
N PRO A 93 -15.66 6.80 -7.96
CA PRO A 93 -16.79 7.49 -7.31
C PRO A 93 -16.90 8.97 -7.71
N LEU A 94 -15.77 9.66 -7.84
CA LEU A 94 -15.72 11.08 -8.19
C LEU A 94 -16.01 11.30 -9.68
N VAL A 95 -15.48 10.43 -10.54
CA VAL A 95 -15.81 10.46 -11.98
C VAL A 95 -17.30 10.22 -12.19
N PHE A 96 -17.89 9.24 -11.51
CA PHE A 96 -19.30 8.91 -11.60
C PHE A 96 -20.19 10.06 -11.12
N MET A 97 -19.89 10.62 -9.94
CA MET A 97 -20.59 11.79 -9.42
C MET A 97 -20.57 12.97 -10.41
N ASN A 98 -19.39 13.29 -10.96
CA ASN A 98 -19.23 14.42 -11.88
C ASN A 98 -19.94 14.16 -13.22
N ARG A 99 -19.88 12.93 -13.75
CA ARG A 99 -20.49 12.56 -15.04
C ARG A 99 -22.01 12.58 -15.00
N TYR A 100 -22.60 12.06 -13.93
CA TYR A 100 -24.06 11.99 -13.78
C TYR A 100 -24.64 13.20 -13.04
N THR A 101 -23.81 14.21 -12.73
CA THR A 101 -24.22 15.45 -12.04
C THR A 101 -25.03 15.19 -10.77
N LEU A 102 -24.66 14.16 -10.02
CA LEU A 102 -25.33 13.79 -8.77
C LEU A 102 -24.98 14.80 -7.68
N LYS A 103 -25.77 15.88 -7.59
CA LYS A 103 -25.56 17.03 -6.71
C LYS A 103 -26.39 16.98 -5.41
N SER A 104 -26.86 15.80 -5.01
CA SER A 104 -27.49 15.64 -3.69
C SER A 104 -26.46 15.92 -2.59
N SER A 105 -26.86 16.69 -1.57
CA SER A 105 -26.02 17.00 -0.41
C SER A 105 -25.51 15.73 0.29
N LEU A 106 -26.33 14.68 0.35
CA LEU A 106 -25.97 13.39 0.91
C LEU A 106 -24.93 12.67 0.03
N THR A 107 -25.13 12.65 -1.28
CA THR A 107 -24.18 12.03 -2.21
C THR A 107 -22.83 12.74 -2.18
N GLU A 108 -22.85 14.07 -2.08
CA GLU A 108 -21.65 14.90 -1.95
C GLU A 108 -20.88 14.57 -0.67
N LEU A 109 -21.57 14.53 0.48
CA LEU A 109 -20.97 14.16 1.76
C LEU A 109 -20.36 12.76 1.70
N VAL A 110 -21.10 11.76 1.21
CA VAL A 110 -20.65 10.38 1.18
C VAL A 110 -19.41 10.23 0.29
N VAL A 111 -19.49 10.65 -0.97
CA VAL A 111 -18.41 10.38 -1.95
C VAL A 111 -17.18 11.25 -1.72
N ARG A 112 -17.33 12.51 -1.27
CA ARG A 112 -16.19 13.42 -1.10
C ARG A 112 -15.57 13.37 0.29
N LYS A 113 -16.30 12.96 1.33
CA LYS A 113 -15.83 13.02 2.72
C LYS A 113 -15.74 11.66 3.41
N LEU A 114 -16.75 10.80 3.27
CA LEU A 114 -16.83 9.55 4.04
C LEU A 114 -16.19 8.36 3.33
N LEU A 115 -16.41 8.23 2.02
CA LEU A 115 -15.94 7.10 1.21
C LEU A 115 -14.43 7.08 0.95
N PRO A 116 -13.72 8.21 0.74
CA PRO A 116 -12.32 8.16 0.31
C PRO A 116 -11.39 7.42 1.27
N ALA A 117 -11.54 7.62 2.58
CA ALA A 117 -10.63 7.04 3.57
C ALA A 117 -10.79 5.50 3.72
N PRO A 118 -12.00 4.95 3.92
CA PRO A 118 -12.22 3.50 3.86
C PRO A 118 -11.77 2.88 2.54
N LEU A 119 -12.07 3.54 1.42
CA LEU A 119 -11.70 3.04 0.09
C LEU A 119 -10.17 2.95 -0.07
N LEU A 120 -9.45 3.98 0.36
CA LEU A 120 -7.99 3.99 0.32
C LEU A 120 -7.38 2.90 1.23
N GLY A 121 -7.95 2.71 2.43
CA GLY A 121 -7.55 1.64 3.34
C GLY A 121 -7.76 0.25 2.71
N LEU A 122 -8.93 0.00 2.14
CA LEU A 122 -9.25 -1.26 1.45
C LEU A 122 -8.33 -1.50 0.26
N MET A 123 -8.11 -0.49 -0.58
CA MET A 123 -7.22 -0.61 -1.73
C MET A 123 -5.77 -0.84 -1.31
N SER A 124 -5.33 -0.26 -0.20
CA SER A 124 -4.00 -0.52 0.36
C SER A 124 -3.84 -1.96 0.85
N ALA A 125 -4.85 -2.52 1.53
CA ALA A 125 -4.86 -3.94 1.91
C ALA A 125 -4.88 -4.85 0.68
N PHE A 126 -5.70 -4.52 -0.32
CA PHE A 126 -5.77 -5.25 -1.59
C PHE A 126 -4.42 -5.29 -2.30
N THR A 127 -3.74 -4.15 -2.42
CA THR A 127 -2.40 -4.08 -3.00
C THR A 127 -1.44 -5.05 -2.29
N VAL A 128 -1.45 -5.08 -0.96
CA VAL A 128 -0.61 -6.01 -0.18
C VAL A 128 -0.93 -7.46 -0.51
N ALA A 129 -2.22 -7.82 -0.50
CA ALA A 129 -2.66 -9.20 -0.75
C ALA A 129 -2.29 -9.69 -2.16
N VAL A 130 -2.41 -8.83 -3.18
CA VAL A 130 -2.10 -9.17 -4.57
C VAL A 130 -0.60 -9.29 -4.79
N VAL A 131 0.15 -8.27 -4.35
CA VAL A 131 1.59 -8.16 -4.59
C VAL A 131 2.39 -9.22 -3.83
N ARG A 132 1.94 -9.57 -2.62
CA ARG A 132 2.55 -10.62 -1.79
C ARG A 132 1.88 -11.99 -1.95
N SER A 133 1.10 -12.19 -3.01
CA SER A 133 0.45 -13.47 -3.29
C SER A 133 1.39 -14.68 -3.38
N PRO A 134 2.66 -14.56 -3.83
CA PRO A 134 3.58 -15.70 -3.79
C PRO A 134 3.82 -16.26 -2.38
N GLU A 135 3.64 -15.45 -1.33
CA GLU A 135 3.79 -15.90 0.06
C GLU A 135 2.63 -16.80 0.50
N PHE A 136 1.43 -16.63 -0.09
CA PHE A 136 0.32 -17.57 0.11
C PHE A 136 0.55 -18.88 -0.64
N GLU A 137 1.02 -18.79 -1.89
CA GLU A 137 1.17 -19.93 -2.78
C GLU A 137 2.33 -20.83 -2.37
N ASN A 138 3.48 -20.22 -2.10
CA ASN A 138 4.76 -20.91 -1.88
C ASN A 138 5.12 -20.99 -0.38
N GLY A 139 4.58 -20.10 0.45
CA GLY A 139 4.97 -19.96 1.85
C GLY A 139 6.22 -19.12 2.03
N ILE A 140 6.62 -18.97 3.29
CA ILE A 140 7.83 -18.24 3.71
C ILE A 140 8.70 -19.11 4.60
N GLU A 141 10.00 -18.83 4.65
CA GLU A 141 10.90 -19.52 5.56
C GLU A 141 10.59 -19.13 7.01
N VAL A 142 10.64 -20.11 7.89
CA VAL A 142 10.47 -19.95 9.33
C VAL A 142 11.81 -20.22 9.98
N MET A 143 12.22 -19.35 10.89
CA MET A 143 13.48 -19.45 11.61
C MET A 143 13.25 -19.89 13.06
N ASP A 144 14.20 -20.62 13.62
CA ASP A 144 14.27 -20.86 15.07
C ASP A 144 14.75 -19.61 15.83
N SER A 145 14.82 -19.72 17.15
CA SER A 145 15.31 -18.63 18.02
C SER A 145 16.76 -18.23 17.76
N ASN A 146 17.54 -19.08 17.09
CA ASN A 146 18.94 -18.83 16.76
C ASN A 146 19.10 -18.22 15.35
N GLY A 147 18.00 -17.94 14.65
CA GLY A 147 18.01 -17.40 13.28
C GLY A 147 18.28 -18.45 12.20
N LYS A 148 18.25 -19.75 12.54
CA LYS A 148 18.42 -20.83 11.56
C LYS A 148 17.08 -21.18 10.94
N VAL A 149 17.05 -21.30 9.62
CA VAL A 149 15.86 -21.72 8.87
C VAL A 149 15.52 -23.18 9.24
N VAL A 150 14.31 -23.38 9.78
CA VAL A 150 13.78 -24.70 10.15
C VAL A 150 12.89 -25.31 9.05
N GLY A 151 12.36 -24.49 8.15
CA GLY A 151 11.53 -24.94 7.04
C GLY A 151 10.71 -23.83 6.41
N VAL A 152 9.78 -24.19 5.51
CA VAL A 152 8.88 -23.26 4.81
C VAL A 152 7.43 -23.51 5.26
N SER A 153 6.69 -22.43 5.54
CA SER A 153 5.30 -22.51 6.02
C SER A 153 4.38 -21.56 5.26
N LYS A 154 3.34 -22.15 4.63
CA LYS A 154 2.25 -21.38 3.98
C LYS A 154 1.39 -20.64 4.99
N LYS A 155 1.15 -21.23 6.17
CA LYS A 155 0.39 -20.56 7.25
C LYS A 155 1.13 -19.33 7.78
N ALA A 156 2.46 -19.39 7.84
CA ALA A 156 3.27 -18.24 8.23
C ALA A 156 3.19 -17.12 7.17
N GLY A 157 3.27 -17.48 5.87
CA GLY A 157 3.07 -16.54 4.77
C GLY A 157 1.68 -15.90 4.80
N GLU A 158 0.64 -16.72 5.01
CA GLU A 158 -0.73 -16.23 5.10
C GLU A 158 -0.92 -15.22 6.24
N LYS A 159 -0.39 -15.55 7.41
CA LYS A 159 -0.41 -14.66 8.57
C LYS A 159 0.33 -13.35 8.28
N ALA A 160 1.55 -13.43 7.74
CA ALA A 160 2.38 -12.26 7.45
C ALA A 160 1.68 -11.29 6.48
N VAL A 161 1.08 -11.81 5.41
CA VAL A 161 0.37 -10.97 4.44
C VAL A 161 -0.91 -10.39 5.03
N LYS A 162 -1.70 -11.17 5.79
CA LYS A 162 -2.94 -10.69 6.44
C LYS A 162 -2.66 -9.58 7.45
N GLU A 163 -1.69 -9.77 8.34
CA GLU A 163 -1.31 -8.76 9.32
C GLU A 163 -0.76 -7.49 8.66
N THR A 164 0.04 -7.64 7.60
CA THR A 164 0.53 -6.50 6.83
C THR A 164 -0.62 -5.76 6.13
N ALA A 165 -1.54 -6.49 5.49
CA ALA A 165 -2.67 -5.89 4.79
C ALA A 165 -3.58 -5.13 5.76
N LEU A 166 -3.90 -5.71 6.91
CA LEU A 166 -4.69 -5.07 7.96
C LEU A 166 -3.97 -3.82 8.50
N SER A 167 -2.67 -3.94 8.78
CA SER A 167 -1.85 -2.81 9.24
C SER A 167 -1.87 -1.65 8.23
N ARG A 168 -1.77 -1.93 6.92
CA ARG A 168 -1.86 -0.91 5.87
C ARG A 168 -3.25 -0.30 5.73
N ALA A 169 -4.30 -1.11 5.81
CA ALA A 169 -5.67 -0.61 5.79
C ALA A 169 -5.93 0.35 6.96
N VAL A 170 -5.53 -0.04 8.17
CA VAL A 170 -5.69 0.81 9.36
C VAL A 170 -4.83 2.06 9.24
N LEU A 171 -3.55 1.94 8.87
CA LEU A 171 -2.64 3.08 8.75
C LEU A 171 -3.19 4.13 7.77
N PHE A 172 -3.49 3.73 6.53
CA PHE A 172 -3.94 4.69 5.52
C PHE A 172 -5.40 5.12 5.74
N GLY A 173 -6.28 4.20 6.13
CA GLY A 173 -7.67 4.54 6.43
C GLY A 173 -7.77 5.58 7.54
N THR A 174 -7.07 5.39 8.65
CA THR A 174 -7.10 6.35 9.78
C THR A 174 -6.37 7.65 9.46
N THR A 175 -5.20 7.59 8.81
CA THR A 175 -4.41 8.79 8.45
C THR A 175 -5.19 9.75 7.55
N PHE A 176 -5.98 9.21 6.62
CA PHE A 176 -6.77 10.04 5.71
C PHE A 176 -8.15 10.40 6.27
N PHE A 177 -8.68 9.64 7.24
CA PHE A 177 -9.92 9.98 7.93
C PHE A 177 -9.74 11.09 8.97
N LEU A 178 -8.62 11.08 9.70
CA LEU A 178 -8.39 11.98 10.84
C LEU A 178 -8.49 13.48 10.48
N PRO A 179 -7.91 13.99 9.37
CA PRO A 179 -8.06 15.40 9.00
C PRO A 179 -9.51 15.82 8.77
N ALA A 180 -10.34 14.95 8.20
CA ALA A 180 -11.75 15.26 7.97
C ALA A 180 -12.52 15.40 9.29
N VAL A 181 -12.22 14.55 10.27
CA VAL A 181 -12.81 14.59 11.61
C VAL A 181 -12.32 15.80 12.40
N LEU A 182 -11.01 16.04 12.43
CA LEU A 182 -10.43 17.18 13.16
C LEU A 182 -10.94 18.51 12.61
N LYS A 183 -11.06 18.63 11.28
CA LYS A 183 -11.61 19.82 10.64
C LYS A 183 -13.06 20.08 11.08
N TYR A 184 -13.88 19.04 11.17
CA TYR A 184 -15.27 19.17 11.66
C TYR A 184 -15.34 19.70 13.11
N PHE A 185 -14.38 19.32 13.97
CA PHE A 185 -14.33 19.82 15.35
C PHE A 185 -13.76 21.25 15.47
N VAL A 186 -12.88 21.68 14.56
CA VAL A 186 -12.29 23.03 14.58
C VAL A 186 -13.22 24.07 13.96
N GLU A 187 -14.05 23.69 12.98
CA GLU A 187 -15.02 24.60 12.34
C GLU A 187 -16.32 24.80 13.15
N ARG A 188 -16.39 24.25 14.37
CA ARG A 188 -17.55 24.30 15.27
C ARG A 188 -17.24 25.12 16.50
#